data_AF-A0A9Q3EXD6-F1
#
_entry.id   AF-A0A9Q3EXD6-F1
#
_cell.length_a   1.000
_cell.length_b   1.000
_cell.length_c   1.000
_cell.angle_alpha   90.00
_cell.angle_beta   90.00
_cell.angle_gamma   90.00
#
_symmetry.space_group_name_H-M   'P 1'
#
loop_
_entity.id
_entity.type
_entity.pdbx_description
1 polymer ?
#
loop_
_entity_poly.entity_id
_entity_poly.type
_entity_poly.pdbx_seq_one_letter_code
_entity_poly.pdbx_strand_id
1 'polypeptide(L)'
;MLEKGWNRRLQADTVRKELIDIHPTDFSFKVMLDKVKNLAKQEMNDAFEYAKQRWDKSHEVPDFKVGDLVLVPTLNFNNIKGPNKLKDSFVGTFVLFALHGTNAVQVGLSGELDNKHPTFPVSLIKPYQKTDK
;
A
#
# COMPACT_ATOMS: atom_id res chain seq x y z
N MET A 1 7.79 10.48 -20.47
CA MET A 1 7.58 9.35 -19.54
C MET A 1 6.25 8.69 -19.89
N LEU A 2 6.27 7.50 -20.49
CA LEU A 2 5.07 6.68 -20.67
C LEU A 2 4.72 6.08 -19.31
N GLU A 3 3.49 6.26 -18.83
CA GLU A 3 3.00 5.52 -17.67
C GLU A 3 3.02 4.02 -18.01
N LYS A 4 3.86 3.24 -17.32
CA LYS A 4 3.93 1.78 -17.44
C LYS A 4 2.70 1.17 -16.76
N GLY A 5 1.55 1.30 -17.42
CA GLY A 5 0.30 0.60 -17.16
C GLY A 5 -0.27 0.15 -18.51
N TRP A 6 -0.79 -1.07 -18.61
CA TRP A 6 -1.21 -1.68 -19.88
C TRP A 6 -2.19 -0.78 -20.64
N ASN A 7 -1.68 -0.11 -21.68
CA ASN A 7 -2.47 0.78 -22.52
C ASN A 7 -3.11 -0.04 -23.65
N ARG A 8 -4.44 -0.12 -23.68
CA ARG A 8 -5.20 -0.90 -24.69
C ARG A 8 -4.98 -0.41 -26.13
N ARG A 9 -4.32 0.74 -26.32
CA ARG A 9 -3.96 1.35 -27.61
C ARG A 9 -2.45 1.30 -27.94
N LEU A 10 -1.63 0.58 -27.18
CA LEU A 10 -0.23 0.36 -27.53
C LEU A 10 -0.18 -0.37 -28.89
N GLN A 11 0.50 0.22 -29.87
CA GLN A 11 0.67 -0.40 -31.17
C GLN A 11 1.43 -1.73 -30.96
N ALA A 12 0.85 -2.85 -31.40
CA ALA A 12 1.45 -4.18 -31.26
C ALA A 12 2.90 -4.22 -31.82
N ASP A 13 3.20 -3.32 -32.76
CA ASP A 13 4.47 -3.21 -33.45
C ASP A 13 5.58 -2.54 -32.62
N THR A 14 5.27 -1.79 -31.56
CA THR A 14 6.29 -1.26 -30.65
C THR A 14 6.91 -2.32 -29.75
N VAL A 15 6.17 -3.39 -29.45
CA VAL A 15 6.66 -4.51 -28.61
C VAL A 15 7.72 -5.34 -29.36
N ARG A 16 7.77 -5.26 -30.69
CA ARG A 16 8.59 -6.14 -31.54
C ARG A 16 9.93 -5.57 -32.00
N LYS A 17 10.21 -4.29 -31.77
CA LYS A 17 11.45 -3.66 -32.27
C LYS A 17 12.72 -4.10 -31.53
N GLU A 18 12.57 -4.59 -30.30
CA GLU A 18 13.69 -5.07 -29.47
C GLU A 18 13.82 -6.60 -29.44
N LEU A 19 12.97 -7.32 -30.19
CA LEU A 19 13.15 -8.76 -30.32
C LEU A 19 14.47 -9.02 -31.06
N ILE A 20 15.33 -9.78 -30.40
CA ILE A 20 16.65 -10.18 -30.90
C ILE A 20 16.45 -11.16 -32.07
N ASP A 21 16.34 -10.66 -33.29
CA ASP A 21 16.34 -11.48 -34.51
C ASP A 21 17.78 -11.94 -34.79
N ILE A 22 18.18 -13.05 -34.18
CA ILE A 22 19.46 -13.71 -34.49
C ILE A 22 19.20 -15.20 -34.74
N HIS A 23 19.63 -15.68 -35.91
CA HIS A 23 19.55 -17.09 -36.30
C HIS A 23 20.35 -17.96 -35.30
N PRO A 24 19.81 -19.11 -34.83
CA PRO A 24 20.41 -19.91 -33.78
C PRO A 24 21.60 -20.70 -34.31
N THR A 25 22.79 -20.17 -34.04
CA THR A 25 24.07 -20.89 -34.02
C THR A 25 24.50 -20.92 -32.55
N ASP A 26 25.22 -21.94 -32.07
CA ASP A 26 25.49 -22.10 -30.63
C ASP A 26 26.15 -20.86 -29.98
N PHE A 27 27.04 -20.18 -30.71
CA PHE A 27 27.66 -18.93 -30.27
C PHE A 27 26.67 -17.75 -30.20
N SER A 28 25.75 -17.64 -31.17
CA SER A 28 24.74 -16.59 -31.19
C SER A 28 23.65 -16.80 -30.12
N PHE A 29 23.37 -18.04 -29.76
CA PHE A 29 22.41 -18.38 -28.70
C PHE A 29 22.88 -17.94 -27.32
N LYS A 30 24.17 -18.11 -26.98
CA LYS A 30 24.71 -17.61 -25.70
C LYS A 30 24.58 -16.10 -25.59
N VAL A 31 24.97 -15.37 -26.64
CA VAL A 31 24.86 -13.90 -26.68
C VAL A 31 23.40 -13.47 -26.55
N MET A 32 22.46 -14.19 -27.17
CA MET A 32 21.02 -13.96 -27.01
C MET A 32 20.59 -14.15 -25.56
N LEU A 33 20.93 -15.27 -24.92
CA LEU A 33 20.56 -15.54 -23.53
C LEU A 33 21.11 -14.49 -22.56
N ASP A 34 22.37 -14.07 -22.74
CA ASP A 34 22.98 -13.07 -21.87
C ASP A 34 22.29 -11.70 -22.03
N LYS A 35 21.92 -11.32 -23.27
CA LYS A 35 21.13 -10.11 -23.53
C LYS A 35 19.75 -10.17 -22.89
N VAL A 36 19.03 -11.28 -23.05
CA VAL A 36 17.69 -11.47 -22.46
C VAL A 36 17.76 -11.43 -20.93
N LYS A 37 18.75 -12.09 -20.31
CA LYS A 37 18.96 -12.03 -18.86
C LYS A 37 19.21 -10.61 -18.36
N ASN A 38 20.03 -9.85 -19.08
CA ASN A 38 20.32 -8.47 -18.73
C ASN A 38 19.08 -7.58 -18.85
N LEU A 39 18.30 -7.74 -19.93
CA LEU A 39 17.03 -7.03 -20.11
C LEU A 39 16.05 -7.36 -18.98
N ALA A 40 15.84 -8.64 -18.70
CA ALA A 40 14.94 -9.06 -17.62
C ALA A 40 15.37 -8.48 -16.26
N LYS A 41 16.67 -8.43 -15.99
CA LYS A 41 17.20 -7.81 -14.77
C LYS A 41 16.91 -6.30 -14.72
N GLN A 42 17.06 -5.60 -15.84
CA GLN A 42 16.74 -4.18 -15.94
C GLN A 42 15.24 -3.93 -15.72
N GLU A 43 14.37 -4.72 -16.37
CA GLU A 43 12.92 -4.60 -16.20
C GLU A 43 12.48 -4.86 -14.75
N MET A 44 13.08 -5.83 -14.07
CA MET A 44 12.84 -6.08 -12.65
C MET A 44 13.23 -4.88 -11.79
N ASN A 45 14.42 -4.32 -12.02
CA ASN A 45 14.90 -3.15 -11.29
C ASN A 45 13.99 -1.94 -11.52
N ASP A 46 13.64 -1.65 -12.77
CA ASP A 46 12.71 -0.59 -13.15
C ASP A 46 11.36 -0.74 -12.43
N ALA A 47 10.83 -1.96 -12.35
CA ALA A 47 9.57 -2.25 -11.69
C ALA A 47 9.66 -2.01 -10.17
N PHE A 48 10.75 -2.42 -9.53
CA PHE A 48 10.99 -2.17 -8.10
C PHE A 48 11.15 -0.67 -7.81
N GLU A 49 11.91 0.05 -8.63
CA GLU A 49 12.08 1.49 -8.49
C GLU A 49 10.76 2.25 -8.68
N TYR A 50 9.97 1.86 -9.68
CA TYR A 50 8.64 2.45 -9.90
C TYR A 50 7.72 2.25 -8.70
N ALA A 51 7.64 1.02 -8.16
CA ALA A 51 6.83 0.72 -6.99
C ALA A 51 7.29 1.52 -5.76
N LYS A 52 8.60 1.63 -5.55
CA LYS A 52 9.19 2.42 -4.48
C LYS A 52 8.85 3.91 -4.61
N GLN A 53 9.09 4.51 -5.77
CA GLN A 53 8.78 5.94 -6.00
C GLN A 53 7.28 6.23 -5.85
N ARG A 54 6.41 5.33 -6.30
CA ARG A 54 4.96 5.42 -6.14
C ARG A 54 4.56 5.42 -4.67
N TRP A 55 5.16 4.52 -3.89
CA TRP A 55 4.94 4.43 -2.45
C TRP A 55 5.47 5.68 -1.76
N ASP A 56 6.75 6.03 -1.93
CA ASP A 56 7.39 7.22 -1.33
C ASP A 56 6.60 8.52 -1.61
N LYS A 57 6.00 8.65 -2.80
CA LYS A 57 5.21 9.84 -3.17
C LYS A 57 3.87 9.94 -2.45
N SER A 58 3.24 8.81 -2.13
CA SER A 58 1.87 8.77 -1.58
C SER A 58 1.80 8.36 -0.12
N HIS A 59 2.86 7.76 0.42
CA HIS A 59 2.93 7.39 1.82
C HIS A 59 3.36 8.58 2.66
N GLU A 60 2.44 9.04 3.50
CA GLU A 60 2.73 9.89 4.62
C GLU A 60 2.62 9.02 5.87
N VAL A 61 3.69 8.95 6.66
CA VAL A 61 3.67 8.23 7.94
C VAL A 61 3.02 9.15 8.95
N PRO A 62 1.83 8.82 9.49
CA PRO A 62 1.20 9.67 10.49
C PRO A 62 2.02 9.62 11.78
N ASP A 63 2.45 10.79 12.27
CA ASP A 63 3.13 10.90 13.56
C ASP A 63 2.06 10.93 14.66
N PHE A 64 1.97 9.83 15.42
CA PHE A 64 1.07 9.70 16.56
C PHE A 64 1.87 9.76 17.85
N LYS A 65 1.34 10.43 18.87
CA LYS A 65 1.92 10.47 20.21
C LYS A 65 1.02 9.76 21.20
N VAL A 66 1.65 9.20 22.24
CA VAL A 66 0.93 8.64 23.38
C VAL A 66 0.12 9.76 24.03
N GLY A 67 -1.17 9.52 24.26
CA GLY A 67 -2.13 10.50 24.75
C GLY A 67 -2.99 11.18 23.68
N ASP A 68 -2.65 11.01 22.39
CA ASP A 68 -3.47 11.57 21.32
C ASP A 68 -4.84 10.91 21.24
N LEU A 69 -5.83 11.69 20.82
CA LEU A 69 -7.18 11.21 20.54
C LEU A 69 -7.24 10.71 19.10
N VAL A 70 -7.69 9.47 18.94
CA VAL A 70 -7.78 8.82 17.63
C VAL A 70 -9.14 8.16 17.41
N LEU A 71 -9.51 8.06 16.14
CA LEU A 71 -10.69 7.36 15.67
C LEU A 71 -10.31 5.97 15.14
N VAL A 72 -11.05 4.94 15.55
CA VAL A 72 -10.82 3.54 15.17
C VAL A 72 -11.86 3.10 14.12
N PRO A 73 -11.47 2.38 13.06
CA PRO A 73 -12.39 2.00 11.98
C PRO A 73 -13.40 0.94 12.40
N THR A 74 -14.60 0.96 11.80
CA THR A 74 -15.67 0.00 12.08
C THR A 74 -15.73 -1.22 11.17
N LEU A 75 -14.82 -1.29 10.18
CA LEU A 75 -14.83 -2.30 9.13
C LEU A 75 -14.86 -3.74 9.66
N ASN A 76 -14.19 -4.00 10.79
CA ASN A 76 -14.03 -5.34 11.36
C ASN A 76 -14.82 -5.55 12.68
N PHE A 77 -15.67 -4.60 13.08
CA PHE A 77 -16.47 -4.73 14.29
C PHE A 77 -17.87 -5.27 13.96
N ASN A 78 -18.10 -6.54 14.30
CA ASN A 78 -19.40 -7.20 14.15
C ASN A 78 -20.40 -6.84 15.27
N ASN A 79 -19.94 -6.17 16.33
CA ASN A 79 -20.75 -5.85 17.50
C ASN A 79 -21.46 -4.49 17.37
N ILE A 80 -21.11 -3.68 16.36
CA ILE A 80 -21.74 -2.38 16.14
C ILE A 80 -23.11 -2.62 15.50
N LYS A 81 -24.17 -2.26 16.23
CA LYS A 81 -25.55 -2.41 15.77
C LYS A 81 -25.84 -1.43 14.63
N GLY A 82 -26.43 -1.93 13.55
CA GLY A 82 -26.96 -1.10 12.47
C GLY A 82 -26.77 -1.70 11.07
N PRO A 83 -27.50 -1.21 10.05
CA PRO A 83 -27.31 -1.64 8.68
C PRO A 83 -25.96 -1.14 8.15
N ASN A 84 -25.23 -2.03 7.44
CA ASN A 84 -23.86 -1.79 6.95
C ASN A 84 -23.68 -0.51 6.10
N LYS A 85 -24.77 0.02 5.51
CA LYS A 85 -24.73 1.23 4.68
C LYS A 85 -24.87 2.53 5.47
N LEU A 86 -25.41 2.49 6.69
CA LEU A 86 -25.64 3.67 7.54
C LEU A 86 -24.72 3.71 8.75
N LYS A 87 -23.87 2.69 8.95
CA LYS A 87 -22.91 2.70 10.05
C LYS A 87 -21.78 3.69 9.75
N ASP A 88 -21.38 4.44 10.78
CA ASP A 88 -20.21 5.29 10.68
C ASP A 88 -18.98 4.42 10.39
N SER A 89 -18.12 4.89 9.50
CA SER A 89 -16.90 4.17 9.12
C SER A 89 -15.84 4.19 10.23
N PHE A 90 -15.96 5.11 11.18
CA PHE A 90 -15.04 5.31 12.30
C PHE A 90 -15.86 5.53 13.57
N VAL A 91 -15.38 5.00 14.69
CA VAL A 91 -16.03 5.12 16.00
C VAL A 91 -15.07 5.72 17.00
N GLY A 92 -15.64 6.59 17.83
CA GLY A 92 -15.12 7.00 19.13
C GLY A 92 -13.83 7.80 19.09
N THR A 93 -13.68 8.69 20.05
CA THR A 93 -12.38 9.28 20.38
C THR A 93 -11.75 8.41 21.46
N PHE A 94 -10.76 7.61 21.07
CA PHE A 94 -10.03 6.79 22.01
C PHE A 94 -8.65 7.37 22.28
N VAL A 95 -8.15 7.16 23.49
CA VAL A 95 -6.82 7.59 23.88
C VAL A 95 -5.82 6.54 23.43
N LEU A 96 -4.75 7.01 22.79
CA LEU A 96 -3.63 6.18 22.36
C LEU A 96 -2.72 5.91 23.58
N PHE A 97 -2.58 4.64 23.98
CA PHE A 97 -1.84 4.23 25.17
C PHE A 97 -0.36 3.94 24.90
N ALA A 98 -0.05 3.29 23.78
CA ALA A 98 1.31 2.90 23.45
C ALA A 98 1.51 2.81 21.93
N LEU A 99 2.73 3.02 21.49
CA LEU A 99 3.15 2.83 20.10
C LEU A 99 4.00 1.56 20.02
N HIS A 100 3.59 0.62 19.18
CA HIS A 100 4.35 -0.60 18.89
C HIS A 100 5.14 -0.39 17.59
N GLY A 101 6.32 0.19 17.74
CA GLY A 101 7.16 0.58 16.61
C GLY A 101 6.49 1.64 15.73
N THR A 102 6.72 1.58 14.42
CA THR A 102 6.19 2.56 13.45
C THR A 102 4.84 2.18 12.87
N ASN A 103 4.41 0.91 13.03
CA ASN A 103 3.33 0.35 12.22
C ASN A 103 2.04 0.09 13.00
N ALA A 104 2.11 0.03 14.33
CA ALA A 104 0.97 -0.35 15.15
C ALA A 104 0.89 0.52 16.41
N VAL A 105 -0.34 0.78 16.84
CA VAL A 105 -0.62 1.56 18.05
C VAL A 105 -1.62 0.81 18.91
N GLN A 106 -1.50 0.97 20.21
CA GLN A 106 -2.42 0.43 21.20
C GLN A 106 -3.37 1.53 21.66
N VAL A 107 -4.66 1.23 21.62
CA VAL A 107 -5.74 2.17 21.90
C VAL A 107 -6.58 1.63 23.05
N GLY A 108 -6.95 2.50 23.99
CA GLY A 108 -7.83 2.10 25.09
C GLY A 108 -9.26 2.10 24.61
N LEU A 109 -9.73 0.93 24.21
CA LEU A 109 -11.13 0.71 23.85
C LEU A 109 -11.99 0.74 25.11
N SER A 110 -13.24 1.16 24.96
CA SER A 110 -14.22 1.18 26.05
C SER A 110 -15.60 0.77 25.54
N GLY A 111 -16.49 0.38 26.47
CA GLY A 111 -17.87 -0.01 26.15
C GLY A 111 -17.95 -1.30 25.34
N GLU A 112 -18.73 -1.29 24.25
CA GLU A 112 -18.98 -2.48 23.42
C GLU A 112 -17.73 -3.02 22.69
N LEU A 113 -16.63 -2.26 22.70
CA LEU A 113 -15.37 -2.57 22.04
C LEU A 113 -14.27 -3.05 23.00
N ASP A 114 -14.52 -3.10 24.31
CA ASP A 114 -13.54 -3.50 25.33
C ASP A 114 -13.05 -4.95 25.14
N ASN A 115 -13.94 -5.83 24.66
CA ASN A 115 -13.61 -7.23 24.36
C ASN A 115 -12.82 -7.44 23.04
N LYS A 116 -12.40 -6.37 22.36
CA LYS A 116 -11.67 -6.44 21.09
C LYS A 116 -10.18 -6.16 21.31
N HIS A 117 -9.37 -6.68 20.40
CA HIS A 117 -7.93 -6.46 20.46
C HIS A 117 -7.61 -4.96 20.34
N PRO A 118 -6.89 -4.36 21.32
CA PRO A 118 -6.69 -2.91 21.40
C PRO A 118 -5.61 -2.39 20.44
N THR A 119 -4.85 -3.28 19.79
CA THR A 119 -3.79 -2.87 18.85
C THR A 119 -4.31 -2.79 17.43
N PHE A 120 -4.08 -1.64 16.78
CA PHE A 120 -4.48 -1.36 15.41
C PHE A 120 -3.30 -0.86 14.58
N PRO A 121 -3.25 -1.16 13.27
CA PRO A 121 -2.22 -0.60 12.40
C PRO A 121 -2.44 0.90 12.18
N VAL A 122 -1.35 1.68 12.12
CA VAL A 122 -1.36 3.14 11.95
C VAL A 122 -2.14 3.59 10.71
N SER A 123 -2.11 2.80 9.63
CA SER A 123 -2.77 3.12 8.36
C SER A 123 -4.30 3.13 8.44
N LEU A 124 -4.87 2.46 9.43
CA LEU A 124 -6.31 2.35 9.60
C LEU A 124 -6.88 3.39 10.56
N ILE A 125 -6.03 4.09 11.31
CA ILE A 125 -6.41 4.99 12.38
C ILE A 125 -6.40 6.41 11.86
N LYS A 126 -7.36 7.21 12.31
CA LYS A 126 -7.41 8.63 11.97
C LYS A 126 -7.15 9.50 13.21
N PRO A 127 -6.32 10.55 13.10
CA PRO A 127 -6.21 11.53 14.16
C PRO A 127 -7.55 12.24 14.34
N TYR A 128 -7.98 12.43 15.59
CA TYR A 128 -9.19 13.17 15.88
C TYR A 128 -8.89 14.68 15.82
N GLN A 129 -9.47 15.37 14.85
CA GLN A 129 -9.46 16.83 14.80
C GLN A 129 -10.72 17.36 15.50
N LYS A 130 -10.55 18.06 16.62
CA LYS A 130 -11.63 18.89 17.15
C LYS A 130 -11.88 20.01 16.16
N THR A 131 -13.00 19.93 15.45
CA THR A 131 -13.52 21.10 14.75
C THR A 131 -14.05 22.03 15.83
N ASP A 132 -13.32 23.11 16.11
CA ASP A 132 -13.85 24.22 16.91
C ASP A 132 -15.09 24.74 16.17
N LYS A 133 -16.23 24.73 16.87
CA LYS A 133 -17.48 25.31 16.38
C LYS A 133 -17.43 26.83 16.44
#